data_AF-A0A1H4DZN4-F1
#
_entry.id   AF-A0A1H4DZN4-F1
#
_cell.length_a   1.000
_cell.length_b   1.000
_cell.length_c   1.000
_cell.angle_alpha   90.00
_cell.angle_beta   90.00
_cell.angle_gamma   90.00
#
_symmetry.space_group_name_H-M   'P 1'
#
loop_
_entity.id
_entity.type
_entity.pdbx_description
1 polymer ?
#
loop_
_entity_poly.entity_id
_entity_poly.type
_entity_poly.pdbx_seq_one_letter_code
_entity_poly.pdbx_strand_id
1 'polypeptide(L)'
;MSITGDSNFPPSFKYKSVLEKGKPVHDKYDSFSIRHPAMDLSRRAKIFSPFDALKGFNEELFKTETKVSELFTDETSPLEETP
;
A
#
# COMPACT_ATOMS: atom_id res chain seq x y z
N MET A 1 11.47 8.76 -26.75
CA MET A 1 10.15 8.72 -26.11
C MET A 1 10.24 9.52 -24.83
N SER A 2 9.72 10.75 -24.83
CA SER A 2 9.77 11.66 -23.68
C SER A 2 8.50 11.48 -22.88
N ILE A 3 8.63 11.07 -21.62
CA ILE A 3 7.54 11.03 -20.64
C ILE A 3 7.21 12.48 -20.27
N THR A 4 6.24 13.06 -20.95
CA THR A 4 5.58 14.30 -20.52
C THR A 4 4.58 13.94 -19.44
N GLY A 5 5.06 13.75 -18.21
CA GLY A 5 4.24 13.89 -17.01
C GLY A 5 4.33 15.35 -16.57
N ASP A 6 3.21 16.06 -16.55
CA ASP A 6 3.14 17.47 -16.20
C ASP A 6 3.84 17.75 -14.86
N SER A 7 5.01 18.36 -14.96
CA SER A 7 5.97 18.53 -13.87
C SER A 7 5.70 19.83 -13.12
N ASN A 8 4.65 19.85 -12.28
CA ASN A 8 4.44 20.97 -11.38
C ASN A 8 5.36 20.83 -10.14
N PHE A 9 6.66 20.97 -10.36
CA PHE A 9 7.65 21.00 -9.29
C PHE A 9 7.77 22.41 -8.71
N PRO A 10 8.00 22.55 -7.39
CA PRO A 10 8.25 23.87 -6.80
C PRO A 10 9.47 24.54 -7.47
N PRO A 11 9.50 25.88 -7.59
CA PRO A 11 10.54 26.62 -8.31
C PRO A 11 11.98 26.32 -7.85
N SER A 12 12.14 25.86 -6.60
CA SER A 12 13.42 25.53 -5.96
C SER A 12 13.56 24.03 -5.67
N PHE A 13 13.10 23.15 -6.57
CA PHE A 13 13.29 21.72 -6.41
C PHE A 13 14.78 21.33 -6.40
N LYS A 14 15.31 21.04 -5.21
CA LYS A 14 16.74 20.80 -4.93
C LYS A 14 17.37 19.68 -5.77
N TYR A 15 16.57 18.72 -6.24
CA TYR A 15 17.05 17.52 -6.94
C TYR A 15 16.71 17.52 -8.44
N LYS A 16 16.42 18.68 -9.02
CA LYS A 16 16.06 18.80 -10.45
C LYS A 16 17.10 18.13 -11.35
N SER A 17 18.38 18.37 -11.06
CA SER A 17 19.51 17.79 -11.81
C SER A 17 19.65 16.27 -11.67
N VAL A 18 19.12 15.66 -10.60
CA VAL A 18 19.11 14.20 -10.42
C VAL A 18 17.90 13.60 -11.12
N LEU A 19 16.75 14.26 -11.01
CA LEU A 19 15.53 13.84 -11.69
C LEU A 19 15.70 13.81 -13.21
N GLU A 20 16.33 14.85 -13.77
CA GLU A 20 16.62 14.94 -15.21
C GLU A 20 17.55 13.81 -15.72
N LYS A 21 18.40 13.27 -14.85
CA LYS A 21 19.26 12.11 -15.19
C LYS A 21 18.46 10.81 -15.31
N GLY A 22 17.24 10.76 -14.79
CA GLY A 22 16.37 9.59 -14.86
C GLY A 22 16.77 8.44 -13.92
N LYS A 23 16.11 7.29 -14.10
CA LYS A 23 16.41 6.07 -13.34
C LYS A 23 17.73 5.46 -13.84
N PRO A 24 18.60 4.95 -12.95
CA PRO A 24 19.77 4.18 -13.35
C PRO A 24 19.37 3.01 -14.26
N VAL A 25 20.03 2.90 -15.41
CA VAL A 25 19.83 1.80 -16.36
C VAL A 25 21.07 0.90 -16.27
N HIS A 26 20.85 -0.36 -15.90
CA HIS A 26 21.91 -1.38 -15.83
C HIS A 26 21.74 -2.39 -16.95
N ASP A 27 22.86 -2.79 -17.57
CA ASP A 27 22.88 -3.92 -18.48
C ASP A 27 22.93 -5.24 -17.67
N LYS A 28 22.54 -6.35 -18.29
CA LYS A 28 22.47 -7.68 -17.66
C LYS A 28 23.83 -8.16 -17.16
N TYR A 29 24.90 -7.69 -17.79
CA TYR A 29 26.29 -8.08 -17.49
C TYR A 29 27.10 -6.97 -16.83
N ASP A 30 26.46 -5.88 -16.40
CA ASP A 30 27.14 -4.86 -15.60
C ASP A 30 27.52 -5.41 -14.22
N SER A 31 28.61 -4.88 -13.67
CA SER A 31 29.12 -5.13 -12.32
C SER A 31 28.04 -5.08 -11.24
N PHE A 32 27.07 -4.17 -11.34
CA PHE A 32 25.94 -4.07 -10.41
C PHE A 32 25.04 -5.32 -10.47
N SER A 33 24.63 -5.70 -11.68
CA SER A 33 23.72 -6.84 -11.93
C SER A 33 24.35 -8.17 -11.54
N ILE A 34 25.67 -8.32 -11.73
CA ILE A 34 26.42 -9.52 -11.33
C ILE A 34 26.45 -9.67 -9.80
N ARG A 35 26.64 -8.57 -9.07
CA ARG A 35 26.67 -8.58 -7.60
C ARG A 35 25.28 -8.71 -6.97
N HIS A 36 24.24 -8.24 -7.65
CA HIS A 36 22.86 -8.21 -7.15
C HIS A 36 21.91 -8.89 -8.15
N PRO A 37 21.99 -10.22 -8.30
CA PRO A 37 21.12 -10.94 -9.22
C PRO A 37 19.65 -10.83 -8.79
N ALA A 38 18.75 -10.79 -9.77
CA ALA A 38 17.32 -10.75 -9.52
C ALA A 38 16.85 -12.03 -8.79
N MET A 39 15.99 -11.87 -7.78
CA MET A 39 15.40 -12.99 -7.07
C MET A 39 14.29 -13.63 -7.92
N ASP A 40 14.31 -14.97 -8.00
CA ASP A 40 13.26 -15.75 -8.66
C ASP A 40 11.88 -15.53 -8.02
N LEU A 41 10.81 -15.60 -8.82
CA LEU A 41 9.42 -15.34 -8.40
C LEU A 41 8.97 -16.27 -7.28
N SER A 42 9.34 -17.55 -7.34
CA SER A 42 8.96 -18.54 -6.31
C SER A 42 9.54 -18.20 -4.94
N ARG A 43 10.80 -17.75 -4.90
CA ARG A 43 11.48 -17.29 -3.68
C ARG A 43 10.90 -15.98 -3.18
N ARG A 44 10.58 -15.06 -4.09
CA ARG A 44 9.96 -13.79 -3.75
C ARG A 44 8.55 -13.96 -3.16
N ALA A 45 7.78 -14.94 -3.63
CA ALA A 45 6.46 -15.26 -3.06
C ALA A 45 6.55 -15.66 -1.58
N LYS A 46 7.61 -16.36 -1.17
CA LYS A 46 7.83 -16.73 0.25
C LYS A 46 7.98 -15.53 1.18
N ILE A 47 8.45 -14.38 0.68
CA ILE A 47 8.53 -13.13 1.45
C ILE A 47 7.12 -12.67 1.88
N PHE A 48 6.12 -12.92 1.04
CA PHE A 48 4.73 -12.52 1.28
C PHE A 48 3.89 -13.59 1.96
N SER A 49 4.38 -14.82 2.03
CA SER A 49 3.67 -15.95 2.66
C SER A 49 3.17 -15.67 4.08
N PRO A 50 3.90 -14.96 4.97
CA PRO A 50 3.40 -14.64 6.30
C PRO A 50 2.19 -13.68 6.30
N PHE A 51 2.06 -12.83 5.28
CA PHE A 51 0.99 -11.84 5.18
C PHE A 51 -0.27 -12.39 4.51
N ASP A 52 -0.19 -13.57 3.91
CA ASP A 52 -1.35 -14.22 3.27
C ASP A 52 -2.45 -14.53 4.30
N ALA A 53 -2.05 -14.81 5.55
CA ALA A 53 -2.97 -14.98 6.68
C ALA A 53 -3.72 -13.69 7.07
N LEU A 54 -3.24 -12.51 6.64
CA LEU A 54 -3.90 -11.22 6.89
C LEU A 54 -4.90 -10.85 5.80
N LYS A 55 -5.05 -11.68 4.76
CA LYS A 55 -6.02 -11.44 3.71
C LYS A 55 -7.44 -11.52 4.28
N GLY A 56 -8.24 -10.48 4.04
CA GLY A 56 -9.61 -10.37 4.56
C GLY A 56 -9.72 -9.92 6.02
N PHE A 57 -8.59 -9.71 6.72
CA PHE A 57 -8.61 -9.29 8.13
C PHE A 57 -9.36 -7.97 8.35
N ASN A 58 -9.14 -6.97 7.48
CA ASN A 58 -9.84 -5.68 7.57
C ASN A 58 -11.35 -5.81 7.30
N GLU A 59 -11.75 -6.73 6.41
CA GLU A 59 -13.16 -6.97 6.09
C GLU A 59 -13.87 -7.63 7.27
N GLU A 60 -13.20 -8.57 7.95
CA GLU A 60 -13.69 -9.22 9.16
C GLU A 60 -13.83 -8.20 10.30
N LEU A 61 -12.82 -7.34 10.51
CA LEU A 61 -12.88 -6.25 11.49
C LEU A 61 -14.08 -5.34 11.26
N PHE A 62 -14.27 -4.87 10.03
CA PHE A 62 -15.40 -3.99 9.68
C PHE A 62 -16.76 -4.65 9.96
N LYS A 63 -16.92 -5.94 9.65
CA LYS A 63 -18.14 -6.71 9.96
C LYS A 63 -18.37 -6.82 11.48
N THR A 64 -17.32 -7.02 12.25
CA THR A 64 -17.46 -7.08 13.72
C THR A 64 -17.83 -5.73 14.30
N GLU A 65 -17.21 -4.63 13.86
CA GLU A 65 -17.50 -3.28 14.31
C GLU A 65 -18.94 -2.87 14.02
N THR A 66 -19.41 -3.14 12.80
CA THR A 66 -20.81 -2.89 12.39
C THR A 66 -21.79 -3.68 13.25
N LYS A 67 -21.61 -4.99 13.39
CA LYS A 67 -22.46 -5.83 14.26
C LYS A 67 -22.49 -5.35 15.71
N VAL A 68 -21.34 -4.97 16.25
CA VAL A 68 -21.23 -4.44 17.61
C VAL A 68 -22.01 -3.13 17.74
N SER A 69 -21.88 -2.22 16.76
CA SER A 69 -22.63 -0.95 16.79
C SER A 69 -24.14 -1.15 16.73
N GLU A 70 -24.63 -2.09 15.91
CA GLU A 70 -26.06 -2.42 15.76
C GLU A 70 -26.65 -2.96 17.08
N LEU A 71 -25.91 -3.81 17.79
CA LEU A 71 -26.33 -4.34 19.10
C LEU A 71 -26.52 -3.25 20.16
N PHE A 72 -25.79 -2.15 20.07
CA PHE A 72 -25.88 -1.05 21.04
C PHE A 72 -26.90 0.03 20.64
N THR A 73 -27.40 0.03 19.41
CA THR A 73 -28.44 0.97 18.96
C THR A 73 -29.87 0.50 19.26
N ASP A 74 -30.09 -0.81 19.44
CA ASP A 74 -31.43 -1.36 19.72
C ASP A 74 -31.89 -1.17 21.19
N GLU A 75 -30.98 -0.96 22.14
CA GLU A 75 -31.27 -0.84 23.58
C GLU A 75 -31.73 0.57 24.02
N THR A 76 -31.78 1.54 23.09
CA THR A 76 -32.33 2.89 23.36
C THR A 76 -33.77 3.02 22.86
N SER A 77 -34.66 2.13 23.29
CA SER A 77 -36.11 2.42 23.24
C SER A 77 -36.45 3.46 24.33
N PRO A 78 -37.06 4.61 24.00
CA PRO A 78 -37.54 5.55 25.02
C PRO A 78 -38.46 4.82 25.99
N LEU A 79 -38.13 4.84 27.28
CA LEU A 79 -39.02 4.36 28.34
C LEU A 79 -40.30 5.20 28.26
N GLU A 80 -41.39 4.61 27.76
CA GLU A 80 -42.70 5.25 27.82
C GLU A 80 -43.03 5.51 29.29
N GLU A 81 -43.17 6.78 29.62
CA GLU A 81 -43.63 7.27 30.92
C GLU A 81 -45.08 6.82 31.10
N THR A 82 -45.29 5.71 31.80
CA THR A 82 -46.65 5.25 32.15
C THR A 82 -47.26 6.18 33.21
N PRO A 83 -48.55 6.52 33.10
CA PRO A 83 -49.21 7.63 33.81
C PRO A 83 -49.31 7.45 35.33
#